data_AF-A0A1A8DCN7-F1
#
_entry.id   AF-A0A1A8DCN7-F1
#
_cell.length_a   1.000
_cell.length_b   1.000
_cell.length_c   1.000
_cell.angle_alpha   90.00
_cell.angle_beta   90.00
_cell.angle_gamma   90.00
#
_symmetry.space_group_name_H-M   'P 1'
#
loop_
_entity.id
_entity.type
_entity.pdbx_description
1 polymer ?
#
loop_
_entity_poly.entity_id
_entity_poly.type
_entity_poly.pdbx_seq_one_letter_code
_entity_poly.pdbx_strand_id
1 'polypeptide(L)'
;LSFNKRTLILFPNIDAGSKEMVRVMRKKGIEQHPNFRAVKHIPFEQFIQLVCHAGCMIGNSSCGVREAGAFGTPVINLGTRQTGRETGENVLHVRDADTHNKIYHALELQFGKRYPGSKIYGDGHAVPRILKFLRTIDLDEPLQKTFCFPPVKDSISQDIDHILETQSALSVDLGGTNLRVAIICMKGSIVKKYSEHNPTTFEDRMHLILQMCKTAIQDAVCLNCRILGVGISTGGRVNPQEGVVLHSTKLIQEWSSVNLRTPISDALGLPVWVDNDGNCAALAERKFGHGKGVENFVTVITGTGIGGGIIHHYELIHGSTFCAAELGHVIVSLEGPECSCGSRGCIEAYASGLALQREAKRLNDEDLLKVEGMDVKLSEPITAAHLISAARMGNSKADAVLRKASSALGVGIVNILHIVNPSLVILSGVLASYYKEPVQHIISQRALASAQTIKVVTSDLEEPALLGAASMVLDYATRRTY
;
A
#
# COMPACT_ATOMS: atom_id res chain seq x y z
N LEU A 1 37.77 -17.98 -25.50
CA LEU A 1 37.24 -17.90 -26.88
C LEU A 1 37.49 -16.49 -27.40
N SER A 2 38.25 -16.37 -28.50
CA SER A 2 38.73 -15.09 -29.01
C SER A 2 37.78 -14.54 -30.07
N PHE A 3 36.73 -13.82 -29.66
CA PHE A 3 36.01 -12.94 -30.57
C PHE A 3 36.84 -11.67 -30.73
N ASN A 4 37.82 -11.71 -31.66
CA ASN A 4 38.89 -10.72 -31.82
C ASN A 4 38.41 -9.41 -32.48
N LYS A 5 37.37 -8.79 -31.90
CA LYS A 5 36.77 -7.53 -32.35
C LYS A 5 36.84 -6.51 -31.22
N ARG A 6 36.93 -5.23 -31.58
CA ARG A 6 36.81 -4.14 -30.62
C ARG A 6 35.40 -4.15 -30.03
N THR A 7 35.30 -4.27 -28.73
CA THR A 7 34.04 -4.40 -28.00
C THR A 7 33.95 -3.34 -26.92
N LEU A 8 32.90 -2.54 -27.01
CA LEU A 8 32.51 -1.62 -25.96
C LEU A 8 31.49 -2.30 -25.06
N ILE A 9 31.79 -2.40 -23.77
CA ILE A 9 30.87 -2.94 -22.77
C ILE A 9 30.27 -1.76 -22.01
N LEU A 10 28.96 -1.59 -22.14
CA LEU A 10 28.19 -0.71 -21.27
C LEU A 10 27.98 -1.46 -19.96
N PHE A 11 28.42 -0.89 -18.84
CA PHE A 11 28.26 -1.56 -17.55
C PHE A 11 26.78 -1.87 -17.29
N PRO A 12 26.48 -3.02 -16.67
CA PRO A 12 25.13 -3.32 -16.23
C PRO A 12 24.67 -2.22 -15.28
N ASN A 13 23.42 -1.78 -15.43
CA ASN A 13 22.78 -0.88 -14.47
C ASN A 13 22.54 -1.63 -13.14
N ILE A 14 21.68 -1.10 -12.25
CA ILE A 14 21.30 -1.73 -10.96
C ILE A 14 20.51 -3.05 -11.16
N ASP A 15 20.54 -3.66 -12.35
CA ASP A 15 19.94 -4.96 -12.64
C ASP A 15 20.49 -6.05 -11.69
N ALA A 16 19.62 -7.00 -11.34
CA ALA A 16 19.99 -8.16 -10.53
C ALA A 16 21.14 -8.95 -11.20
N GLY A 17 22.17 -9.30 -10.41
CA GLY A 17 23.37 -9.99 -10.92
C GLY A 17 24.48 -9.07 -11.46
N SER A 18 24.27 -7.75 -11.54
CA SER A 18 25.28 -6.77 -11.99
C SER A 18 26.61 -6.87 -11.22
N LYS A 19 26.56 -7.01 -9.89
CA LYS A 19 27.76 -7.17 -9.04
C LYS A 19 28.57 -8.42 -9.39
N GLU A 20 27.90 -9.54 -9.65
CA GLU A 20 28.56 -10.79 -9.99
C GLU A 20 29.17 -10.75 -11.40
N MET A 21 28.47 -10.13 -12.36
CA MET A 21 29.02 -9.93 -13.71
C MET A 21 30.30 -9.07 -13.67
N VAL A 22 30.30 -7.97 -12.91
CA VAL A 22 31.49 -7.12 -12.72
C VAL A 22 32.63 -7.92 -12.08
N ARG A 23 32.33 -8.75 -11.07
CA ARG A 23 33.32 -9.63 -10.43
C ARG A 23 33.95 -10.59 -11.44
N VAL A 24 33.14 -11.25 -12.27
CA VAL A 24 33.60 -12.19 -13.30
C VAL A 24 34.45 -11.47 -14.36
N MET A 25 34.02 -10.31 -14.85
CA MET A 25 34.76 -9.50 -15.83
C MET A 25 36.16 -9.14 -15.32
N ARG A 26 36.26 -8.69 -14.06
CA ARG A 26 37.54 -8.38 -13.41
C ARG A 26 38.42 -9.61 -13.25
N LYS A 27 37.86 -10.72 -12.73
CA LYS A 27 38.58 -11.99 -12.55
C LYS A 27 39.12 -12.54 -13.88
N LYS A 28 38.40 -12.31 -14.98
CA LYS A 28 38.79 -12.72 -16.34
C LYS A 28 39.69 -11.71 -17.06
N GLY A 29 40.05 -10.59 -16.42
CA GLY A 29 40.92 -9.57 -17.02
C GLY A 29 40.29 -8.84 -18.21
N ILE A 30 38.96 -8.86 -18.37
CA ILE A 30 38.28 -8.26 -19.53
C ILE A 30 38.54 -6.76 -19.59
N GLU A 31 38.54 -6.07 -18.44
CA GLU A 31 38.81 -4.63 -18.38
C GLU A 31 40.24 -4.25 -18.82
N GLN A 32 41.17 -5.21 -18.85
CA GLN A 32 42.57 -5.01 -19.24
C GLN A 32 42.87 -5.50 -20.66
N HIS A 33 41.90 -6.16 -21.32
CA HIS A 33 42.12 -6.72 -22.65
C HIS A 33 42.10 -5.62 -23.72
N PRO A 34 43.07 -5.57 -24.66
CA PRO A 34 43.23 -4.44 -25.59
C PRO A 34 42.03 -4.19 -26.52
N ASN A 35 41.25 -5.23 -26.79
CA ASN A 35 40.03 -5.12 -27.59
C ASN A 35 38.76 -4.78 -26.80
N PHE A 36 38.81 -4.76 -25.47
CA PHE A 36 37.63 -4.49 -24.64
C PHE A 36 37.78 -3.15 -23.93
N ARG A 37 36.73 -2.34 -24.00
CA ARG A 37 36.63 -1.12 -23.21
C ARG A 37 35.31 -1.13 -22.48
N ALA A 38 35.34 -1.02 -21.16
CA ALA A 38 34.13 -0.98 -20.35
C ALA A 38 33.87 0.47 -19.89
N VAL A 39 32.63 0.94 -20.05
CA VAL A 39 32.23 2.32 -19.70
C VAL A 39 30.93 2.32 -18.91
N LYS A 40 30.86 3.16 -17.87
CA LYS A 40 29.69 3.26 -16.99
C LYS A 40 28.59 4.16 -17.55
N HIS A 41 28.98 5.17 -18.30
CA HIS A 41 28.07 6.17 -18.85
C HIS A 41 28.59 6.62 -20.21
N ILE A 42 27.67 6.83 -21.15
CA ILE A 42 27.94 7.44 -22.45
C ILE A 42 26.87 8.52 -22.67
N PRO A 43 27.26 9.76 -23.01
CA PRO A 43 26.33 10.80 -23.40
C PRO A 43 25.43 10.35 -24.57
N PHE A 44 24.17 10.79 -24.58
CA PHE A 44 23.17 10.32 -25.53
C PHE A 44 23.62 10.45 -27.00
N GLU A 45 24.15 11.61 -27.40
CA GLU A 45 24.60 11.83 -28.78
C GLU A 45 25.71 10.85 -29.21
N GLN A 46 26.66 10.59 -28.32
CA GLN A 46 27.75 9.62 -28.57
C GLN A 46 27.19 8.19 -28.62
N PHE A 47 26.23 7.87 -27.76
CA PHE A 47 25.57 6.57 -27.76
C PHE A 47 24.85 6.30 -29.08
N ILE A 48 24.11 7.29 -29.62
CA ILE A 48 23.45 7.17 -30.92
C ILE A 48 24.46 6.93 -32.05
N GLN A 49 25.57 7.68 -32.07
CA GLN A 49 26.64 7.43 -33.05
C GLN A 49 27.23 6.03 -32.91
N LEU A 50 27.45 5.56 -31.68
CA LEU A 50 27.95 4.21 -31.43
C LEU A 50 26.98 3.14 -31.94
N VAL A 51 25.68 3.28 -31.68
CA VAL A 51 24.67 2.36 -32.19
C VAL A 51 24.71 2.36 -33.72
N CYS A 52 24.67 3.53 -34.36
CA CYS A 52 24.70 3.66 -35.81
C CYS A 52 25.92 2.96 -36.45
N HIS A 53 27.10 3.07 -35.84
CA HIS A 53 28.35 2.52 -36.37
C HIS A 53 28.72 1.14 -35.83
N ALA A 54 28.00 0.60 -34.84
CA ALA A 54 28.29 -0.72 -34.27
C ALA A 54 28.18 -1.82 -35.33
N GLY A 55 29.09 -2.80 -35.27
CA GLY A 55 29.01 -3.99 -36.12
C GLY A 55 27.93 -4.98 -35.66
N CYS A 56 27.60 -4.95 -34.37
CA CYS A 56 26.48 -5.67 -33.76
C CYS A 56 26.29 -5.16 -32.32
N MET A 57 25.05 -5.09 -31.86
CA MET A 57 24.69 -4.86 -30.46
C MET A 57 24.21 -6.17 -29.83
N ILE A 58 24.66 -6.47 -28.61
CA ILE A 58 24.33 -7.72 -27.92
C ILE A 58 23.88 -7.40 -26.50
N GLY A 59 22.76 -7.97 -26.08
CA GLY A 59 22.23 -7.80 -24.73
C GLY A 59 20.73 -7.96 -24.67
N ASN A 60 20.09 -7.43 -23.63
CA ASN A 60 18.65 -7.54 -23.40
C ASN A 60 17.95 -6.16 -23.25
N SER A 61 18.58 -5.10 -23.78
CA SER A 61 18.12 -3.72 -23.69
C SER A 61 16.99 -3.42 -24.67
N SER A 62 16.06 -2.52 -24.28
CA SER A 62 15.04 -2.00 -25.20
C SER A 62 15.65 -1.30 -26.40
N CYS A 63 16.82 -0.67 -26.23
CA CYS A 63 17.55 -0.01 -27.30
C CYS A 63 17.86 -0.93 -28.49
N GLY A 64 18.21 -2.19 -28.21
CA GLY A 64 18.49 -3.15 -29.27
C GLY A 64 17.24 -3.50 -30.07
N VAL A 65 16.08 -3.59 -29.42
CA VAL A 65 14.85 -4.06 -30.08
C VAL A 65 14.04 -2.93 -30.73
N ARG A 66 14.19 -1.68 -30.27
CA ARG A 66 13.41 -0.53 -30.74
C ARG A 66 14.25 0.45 -31.55
N GLU A 67 15.26 1.07 -30.91
CA GLU A 67 16.02 2.18 -31.51
C GLU A 67 17.05 1.71 -32.56
N ALA A 68 17.73 0.57 -32.34
CA ALA A 68 18.76 0.07 -33.25
C ALA A 68 18.22 -0.23 -34.66
N GLY A 69 16.92 -0.56 -34.75
CA GLY A 69 16.22 -0.77 -36.01
C GLY A 69 16.23 0.48 -36.89
N ALA A 70 16.13 1.69 -36.33
CA ALA A 70 16.16 2.94 -37.10
C ALA A 70 17.46 3.13 -37.90
N PHE A 71 18.56 2.57 -37.39
CA PHE A 71 19.89 2.62 -38.03
C PHE A 71 20.24 1.34 -38.79
N GLY A 72 19.34 0.34 -38.83
CA GLY A 72 19.64 -0.95 -39.45
C GLY A 72 20.76 -1.72 -38.76
N THR A 73 21.00 -1.44 -37.47
CA THR A 73 22.14 -2.01 -36.74
C THR A 73 21.80 -3.43 -36.28
N PRO A 74 22.64 -4.44 -36.61
CA PRO A 74 22.43 -5.83 -36.18
C PRO A 74 22.33 -5.96 -34.67
N VAL A 75 21.34 -6.71 -34.18
CA VAL A 75 21.10 -6.92 -32.75
C VAL A 75 20.94 -8.39 -32.44
N ILE A 76 21.61 -8.83 -31.38
CA ILE A 76 21.39 -10.13 -30.74
C ILE A 76 20.73 -9.87 -29.40
N ASN A 77 19.43 -10.15 -29.32
CA ASN A 77 18.65 -9.98 -28.11
C ASN A 77 18.70 -11.27 -27.27
N LEU A 78 19.20 -11.16 -26.03
CA LEU A 78 19.42 -12.28 -25.12
C LEU A 78 18.29 -12.40 -24.09
N GLY A 79 17.76 -13.61 -23.95
CA GLY A 79 16.72 -13.94 -22.98
C GLY A 79 15.31 -13.51 -23.41
N THR A 80 14.38 -13.58 -22.46
CA THR A 80 12.94 -13.45 -22.73
C THR A 80 12.36 -12.07 -22.40
N ARG A 81 13.14 -11.16 -21.80
CA ARG A 81 12.67 -9.84 -21.32
C ARG A 81 11.94 -9.00 -22.38
N GLN A 82 12.38 -9.08 -23.64
CA GLN A 82 11.81 -8.28 -24.73
C GLN A 82 10.81 -9.08 -25.60
N THR A 83 10.34 -10.24 -25.13
CA THR A 83 9.37 -11.08 -25.87
C THR A 83 8.05 -10.34 -26.05
N GLY A 84 7.43 -10.51 -27.22
CA GLY A 84 6.12 -9.90 -27.54
C GLY A 84 6.17 -8.44 -27.96
N ARG A 85 7.37 -7.81 -27.97
CA ARG A 85 7.54 -6.47 -28.53
C ARG A 85 7.72 -6.54 -30.04
N GLU A 86 7.15 -5.56 -30.73
CA GLU A 86 7.44 -5.35 -32.15
C GLU A 86 8.92 -4.99 -32.33
N THR A 87 9.57 -5.61 -33.30
CA THR A 87 11.01 -5.48 -33.57
C THR A 87 11.27 -5.43 -35.07
N GLY A 88 12.42 -4.87 -35.46
CA GLY A 88 12.86 -4.86 -36.85
C GLY A 88 13.56 -6.16 -37.24
N GLU A 89 13.70 -6.39 -38.54
CA GLU A 89 14.41 -7.55 -39.11
C GLU A 89 15.89 -7.65 -38.67
N ASN A 90 16.44 -6.54 -38.16
CA ASN A 90 17.79 -6.46 -37.62
C ASN A 90 17.97 -7.20 -36.28
N VAL A 91 16.90 -7.71 -35.67
CA VAL A 91 16.92 -8.33 -34.34
C VAL A 91 16.88 -9.86 -34.45
N LEU A 92 17.90 -10.52 -33.91
CA LEU A 92 17.94 -11.97 -33.71
C LEU A 92 17.74 -12.32 -32.24
N HIS A 93 16.70 -13.09 -31.94
CA HIS A 93 16.36 -13.49 -30.58
C HIS A 93 17.03 -14.80 -30.17
N VAL A 94 17.79 -14.77 -29.07
CA VAL A 94 18.37 -15.94 -28.42
C VAL A 94 17.69 -16.12 -27.06
N ARG A 95 16.59 -16.88 -27.04
CA ARG A 95 15.72 -17.04 -25.85
C ARG A 95 16.38 -17.82 -24.72
N ASP A 96 17.14 -18.88 -25.05
CA ASP A 96 17.90 -19.68 -24.08
C ASP A 96 19.37 -19.23 -24.04
N ALA A 97 19.60 -18.04 -23.48
CA ALA A 97 20.92 -17.39 -23.45
C ALA A 97 21.97 -18.12 -22.60
N ASP A 98 21.61 -19.21 -21.92
CA ASP A 98 22.53 -20.02 -21.10
C ASP A 98 23.45 -20.93 -21.92
N THR A 99 23.21 -21.04 -23.24
CA THR A 99 24.01 -21.88 -24.13
C THR A 99 25.00 -21.04 -24.93
N HIS A 100 26.27 -21.08 -24.49
CA HIS A 100 27.39 -20.39 -25.12
C HIS A 100 27.40 -20.50 -26.65
N ASN A 101 27.18 -21.72 -27.18
CA ASN A 101 27.19 -21.99 -28.62
C ASN A 101 26.12 -21.21 -29.39
N LYS A 102 24.93 -20.99 -28.82
CA LYS A 102 23.86 -20.23 -29.50
C LYS A 102 24.23 -18.75 -29.63
N ILE A 103 24.85 -18.17 -28.61
CA ILE A 103 25.32 -16.77 -28.66
C ILE A 103 26.44 -16.62 -29.70
N TYR A 104 27.39 -17.56 -29.75
CA TYR A 104 28.46 -17.55 -30.75
C TYR A 104 27.93 -17.67 -32.17
N HIS A 105 27.01 -18.60 -32.40
CA HIS A 105 26.41 -18.74 -33.72
C HIS A 105 25.59 -17.52 -34.13
N ALA A 106 24.84 -16.92 -33.20
CA ALA A 106 24.13 -15.66 -33.45
C ALA A 106 25.11 -14.51 -33.80
N LEU A 107 26.27 -14.47 -33.15
CA LEU A 107 27.36 -13.53 -33.44
C LEU A 107 27.90 -13.67 -34.85
N GLU A 108 28.18 -14.90 -35.30
CA GLU A 108 28.61 -15.18 -36.68
C GLU A 108 27.56 -14.76 -37.70
N LEU A 109 26.27 -14.97 -37.38
CA LEU A 109 25.17 -14.61 -38.26
C LEU A 109 24.91 -13.10 -38.33
N GLN A 110 25.12 -12.34 -37.27
CA GLN A 110 24.73 -10.93 -37.19
C GLN A 110 25.88 -9.95 -37.38
N PHE A 111 27.10 -10.30 -36.93
CA PHE A 111 28.20 -9.35 -36.90
C PHE A 111 28.59 -8.84 -38.29
N GLY A 112 28.56 -7.52 -38.47
CA GLY A 112 28.94 -6.85 -39.72
C GLY A 112 27.82 -6.75 -40.75
N LYS A 113 26.64 -7.33 -40.50
CA LYS A 113 25.46 -7.10 -41.34
C LYS A 113 25.01 -5.64 -41.27
N ARG A 114 24.24 -5.22 -42.27
CA ARG A 114 23.47 -3.97 -42.24
C ARG A 114 22.09 -4.27 -42.79
N TYR A 115 21.09 -3.84 -42.05
CA TYR A 115 19.69 -4.00 -42.41
C TYR A 115 19.15 -2.67 -42.93
N PRO A 116 18.07 -2.66 -43.72
CA PRO A 116 17.32 -1.45 -43.98
C PRO A 116 16.84 -0.83 -42.66
N GLY A 117 16.80 0.50 -42.60
CA GLY A 117 16.24 1.21 -41.45
C GLY A 117 14.78 0.83 -41.24
N SER A 118 14.45 0.41 -40.02
CA SER A 118 13.12 -0.04 -39.65
C SER A 118 12.21 1.13 -39.27
N LYS A 119 10.97 1.08 -39.74
CA LYS A 119 9.91 2.07 -39.49
C LYS A 119 8.94 1.61 -38.39
N ILE A 120 9.44 0.95 -37.35
CA ILE A 120 8.61 0.51 -36.20
C ILE A 120 7.83 1.69 -35.59
N TYR A 121 8.39 2.90 -35.66
CA TYR A 121 7.75 4.14 -35.20
C TYR A 121 6.99 4.89 -36.31
N GLY A 122 6.76 4.24 -37.46
CA GLY A 122 6.21 4.84 -38.66
C GLY A 122 7.26 5.54 -39.53
N ASP A 123 6.80 6.08 -40.65
CA ASP A 123 7.60 6.81 -41.64
C ASP A 123 7.73 8.31 -41.34
N GLY A 124 7.33 8.75 -40.12
CA GLY A 124 7.28 10.16 -39.75
C GLY A 124 6.14 10.97 -40.37
N HIS A 125 5.31 10.37 -41.22
CA HIS A 125 4.21 11.07 -41.92
C HIS A 125 2.83 10.80 -41.28
N ALA A 126 2.80 10.33 -40.03
CA ALA A 126 1.56 10.07 -39.30
C ALA A 126 0.69 11.33 -39.21
N VAL A 127 1.29 12.47 -38.84
CA VAL A 127 0.56 13.74 -38.66
C VAL A 127 -0.10 14.21 -39.97
N PRO A 128 0.61 14.31 -41.12
CA PRO A 128 -0.02 14.62 -42.41
C PRO A 128 -1.17 13.68 -42.80
N ARG A 129 -1.03 12.36 -42.57
CA ARG A 129 -2.09 11.39 -42.88
C ARG A 129 -3.32 11.57 -42.00
N ILE A 130 -3.12 11.77 -40.69
CA ILE A 130 -4.20 12.02 -39.74
C ILE A 130 -4.93 13.31 -40.12
N LEU A 131 -4.21 14.40 -40.40
CA LEU A 131 -4.82 15.66 -40.82
C LEU A 131 -5.62 15.52 -42.12
N LYS A 132 -5.11 14.75 -43.09
CA LYS A 132 -5.85 14.47 -44.32
C LYS A 132 -7.17 13.74 -44.05
N PHE A 133 -7.15 12.72 -43.17
CA PHE A 133 -8.35 11.99 -42.78
C PHE A 133 -9.34 12.87 -42.00
N LEU A 134 -8.86 13.64 -41.01
CA LEU A 134 -9.72 14.53 -40.23
C LEU A 134 -10.41 15.58 -41.10
N ARG A 135 -9.75 16.08 -42.15
CA ARG A 135 -10.37 17.01 -43.12
C ARG A 135 -11.48 16.39 -43.98
N THR A 136 -11.54 15.05 -44.05
CA THR A 136 -12.58 14.33 -44.81
C THR A 136 -13.78 13.95 -43.96
N ILE A 137 -13.70 14.14 -42.63
CA ILE A 137 -14.83 13.91 -41.74
C ILE A 137 -15.76 15.10 -41.86
N ASP A 138 -17.00 14.84 -42.30
CA ASP A 138 -18.09 15.80 -42.19
C ASP A 138 -18.48 15.92 -40.72
N LEU A 139 -18.26 17.10 -40.14
CA LEU A 139 -18.56 17.37 -38.73
C LEU A 139 -20.07 17.60 -38.50
N ASP A 140 -20.85 17.73 -39.57
CA ASP A 140 -22.29 17.97 -39.54
C ASP A 140 -23.13 16.68 -39.66
N GLU A 141 -22.51 15.52 -39.90
CA GLU A 141 -23.18 14.22 -39.75
C GLU A 141 -23.53 13.97 -38.26
N PRO A 142 -24.73 13.47 -37.92
CA PRO A 142 -25.10 13.23 -36.53
C PRO A 142 -24.24 12.11 -35.95
N LEU A 143 -23.20 12.49 -35.20
CA LEU A 143 -22.37 11.63 -34.38
C LEU A 143 -23.25 10.60 -33.63
N GLN A 144 -23.13 9.31 -34.00
CA GLN A 144 -23.88 8.21 -33.37
C GLN A 144 -23.59 8.03 -31.86
N LYS A 145 -22.54 8.66 -31.34
CA LYS A 145 -22.22 8.70 -29.90
C LYS A 145 -21.64 10.05 -29.50
N THR A 146 -22.37 10.76 -28.65
CA THR A 146 -21.86 11.92 -27.91
C THR A 146 -21.03 11.41 -26.73
N PHE A 147 -19.71 11.54 -26.77
CA PHE A 147 -18.92 11.54 -25.54
C PHE A 147 -19.09 12.92 -24.91
N CYS A 148 -19.95 13.01 -23.89
CA CYS A 148 -19.96 14.18 -23.01
C CYS A 148 -18.68 14.16 -22.18
N PHE A 149 -17.64 14.81 -22.69
CA PHE A 149 -16.59 15.32 -21.82
C PHE A 149 -17.13 16.59 -21.18
N PRO A 150 -17.27 16.67 -19.84
CA PRO A 150 -17.59 17.94 -19.21
C PRO A 150 -16.55 18.98 -19.66
N PRO A 151 -16.91 20.26 -19.81
CA PRO A 151 -15.96 21.30 -20.18
C PRO A 151 -14.85 21.33 -19.13
N VAL A 152 -13.70 20.76 -19.48
CA VAL A 152 -12.48 20.91 -18.72
C VAL A 152 -12.07 22.36 -18.97
N LYS A 153 -12.22 23.21 -17.96
CA LYS A 153 -11.62 24.55 -17.98
C LYS A 153 -10.17 24.39 -18.43
N ASP A 154 -9.72 25.30 -19.29
CA ASP A 154 -8.37 25.29 -19.85
C ASP A 154 -7.34 24.79 -18.86
N SER A 155 -6.55 23.79 -19.29
CA SER A 155 -5.52 23.15 -18.48
C SER A 155 -4.52 24.19 -17.98
N ILE A 156 -4.73 24.64 -16.75
CA ILE A 156 -3.75 25.39 -15.98
C ILE A 156 -3.00 24.37 -15.13
N SER A 157 -1.76 24.13 -15.55
CA SER A 157 -0.62 23.65 -14.76
C SER A 157 -0.25 22.16 -14.82
N GLN A 158 1.00 21.94 -15.25
CA GLN A 158 1.82 20.79 -14.86
C GLN A 158 2.37 21.03 -13.42
N ASP A 159 1.50 21.39 -12.48
CA ASP A 159 1.90 21.56 -11.09
C ASP A 159 1.94 20.19 -10.41
N ILE A 160 2.95 19.97 -9.57
CA ILE A 160 2.97 18.82 -8.67
C ILE A 160 1.74 18.85 -7.75
N ASP A 161 1.25 20.04 -7.38
CA ASP A 161 0.04 20.18 -6.59
C ASP A 161 -1.20 19.65 -7.32
N HIS A 162 -1.33 19.88 -8.63
CA HIS A 162 -2.42 19.34 -9.43
C HIS A 162 -2.35 17.81 -9.56
N ILE A 163 -1.14 17.26 -9.71
CA ILE A 163 -0.95 15.79 -9.74
C ILE A 163 -1.28 15.17 -8.38
N LEU A 164 -0.86 15.80 -7.27
CA LEU A 164 -1.15 15.33 -5.92
C LEU A 164 -2.63 15.49 -5.54
N GLU A 165 -3.34 16.46 -6.13
CA GLU A 165 -4.77 16.68 -5.91
C GLU A 165 -5.65 15.77 -6.77
N THR A 166 -5.20 15.41 -7.97
CA THR A 166 -5.95 14.52 -8.86
C THR A 166 -5.69 13.05 -8.58
N GLN A 167 -4.50 12.65 -8.14
CA GLN A 167 -4.22 11.23 -7.83
C GLN A 167 -4.90 10.80 -6.54
N SER A 168 -5.75 9.77 -6.65
CA SER A 168 -6.57 9.28 -5.56
C SER A 168 -6.56 7.75 -5.48
N ALA A 169 -6.82 7.23 -4.29
CA ALA A 169 -7.09 5.83 -4.03
C ALA A 169 -8.57 5.66 -3.70
N LEU A 170 -9.13 4.53 -4.14
CA LEU A 170 -10.41 4.06 -3.62
C LEU A 170 -10.13 3.22 -2.38
N SER A 171 -10.75 3.54 -1.26
CA SER A 171 -10.49 2.88 0.02
C SER A 171 -11.77 2.25 0.53
N VAL A 172 -11.70 0.98 0.92
CA VAL A 172 -12.79 0.22 1.51
C VAL A 172 -12.40 -0.09 2.94
N ASP A 173 -13.29 0.19 3.90
CA ASP A 173 -13.17 -0.28 5.27
C ASP A 173 -14.35 -1.18 5.60
N LEU A 174 -14.06 -2.46 5.76
CA LEU A 174 -15.01 -3.45 6.17
C LEU A 174 -14.97 -3.63 7.70
N GLY A 175 -15.71 -2.76 8.38
CA GLY A 175 -15.92 -2.84 9.82
C GLY A 175 -17.01 -3.84 10.20
N GLY A 176 -17.08 -4.21 11.49
CA GLY A 176 -18.07 -5.18 11.98
C GLY A 176 -19.53 -4.73 11.87
N THR A 177 -19.81 -3.42 11.80
CA THR A 177 -21.19 -2.89 11.73
C THR A 177 -21.46 -2.14 10.44
N ASN A 178 -20.50 -1.38 9.93
CA ASN A 178 -20.65 -0.55 8.75
C ASN A 178 -19.56 -0.85 7.74
N LEU A 179 -19.96 -0.89 6.48
CA LEU A 179 -19.08 -0.92 5.32
C LEU A 179 -18.93 0.51 4.80
N ARG A 180 -17.68 0.96 4.69
CA ARG A 180 -17.38 2.31 4.21
C ARG A 180 -16.53 2.24 2.95
N VAL A 181 -16.81 3.14 2.01
CA VAL A 181 -15.97 3.36 0.83
C VAL A 181 -15.64 4.85 0.75
N ALA A 182 -14.40 5.19 0.42
CA ALA A 182 -13.96 6.57 0.30
C ALA A 182 -13.02 6.78 -0.88
N ILE A 183 -13.09 7.96 -1.48
CA ILE A 183 -12.11 8.48 -2.42
C ILE A 183 -11.14 9.33 -1.61
N ILE A 184 -9.86 8.96 -1.60
CA ILE A 184 -8.83 9.62 -0.78
C ILE A 184 -7.71 10.08 -1.70
N CYS A 185 -7.39 11.38 -1.69
CA CYS A 185 -6.32 11.93 -2.55
C CYS A 185 -4.93 11.65 -1.98
N MET A 186 -3.88 11.93 -2.76
CA MET A 186 -2.48 11.72 -2.36
C MET A 186 -2.08 12.50 -1.09
N LYS A 187 -2.73 13.64 -0.82
CA LYS A 187 -2.52 14.44 0.40
C LYS A 187 -3.15 13.80 1.66
N GLY A 188 -3.95 12.74 1.50
CA GLY A 188 -4.66 12.07 2.60
C GLY A 188 -6.02 12.68 2.92
N SER A 189 -6.55 13.56 2.07
CA SER A 189 -7.89 14.15 2.26
C SER A 189 -8.97 13.22 1.72
N ILE A 190 -10.02 13.01 2.51
CA ILE A 190 -11.22 12.27 2.08
C ILE A 190 -12.05 13.21 1.19
N VAL A 191 -12.06 12.94 -0.11
CA VAL A 191 -12.81 13.75 -1.10
C VAL A 191 -14.29 13.43 -1.05
N LYS A 192 -14.62 12.14 -0.93
CA LYS A 192 -16.01 11.65 -0.78
C LYS A 192 -16.01 10.34 -0.01
N LYS A 193 -17.03 10.14 0.84
CA LYS A 193 -17.22 8.94 1.67
C LYS A 193 -18.66 8.45 1.56
N TYR A 194 -18.81 7.14 1.47
CA TYR A 194 -20.07 6.41 1.48
C TYR A 194 -20.04 5.47 2.67
N SER A 195 -21.18 5.27 3.31
CA SER A 195 -21.31 4.38 4.46
C SER A 195 -22.64 3.67 4.37
N GLU A 196 -22.61 2.35 4.45
CA GLU A 196 -23.77 1.49 4.46
C GLU A 196 -23.66 0.48 5.60
N HIS A 197 -24.78 -0.10 6.02
CA HIS A 197 -24.76 -1.18 7.00
C HIS A 197 -24.03 -2.39 6.42
N ASN A 198 -23.15 -3.03 7.19
CA ASN A 198 -22.44 -4.21 6.74
C ASN A 198 -23.39 -5.41 6.65
N PRO A 199 -23.58 -6.03 5.47
CA PRO A 199 -24.43 -7.21 5.34
C PRO A 199 -23.91 -8.39 6.15
N THR A 200 -24.79 -9.33 6.46
CA THR A 200 -24.47 -10.53 7.24
C THR A 200 -23.83 -11.62 6.39
N THR A 201 -24.27 -11.79 5.14
CA THR A 201 -23.79 -12.84 4.23
C THR A 201 -22.55 -12.42 3.45
N PHE A 202 -21.75 -13.40 3.03
CA PHE A 202 -20.60 -13.17 2.14
C PHE A 202 -21.01 -12.51 0.80
N GLU A 203 -22.02 -13.05 0.13
CA GLU A 203 -22.44 -12.60 -1.21
C GLU A 203 -22.95 -11.16 -1.21
N ASP A 204 -23.83 -10.82 -0.26
CA ASP A 204 -24.37 -9.47 -0.16
C ASP A 204 -23.26 -8.45 0.14
N ARG A 205 -22.27 -8.85 0.95
CA ARG A 205 -21.13 -7.99 1.28
C ARG A 205 -20.24 -7.76 0.07
N MET A 206 -19.92 -8.79 -0.70
CA MET A 206 -19.16 -8.65 -1.95
C MET A 206 -19.91 -7.80 -2.97
N HIS A 207 -21.22 -8.01 -3.12
CA HIS A 207 -22.07 -7.22 -3.99
C HIS A 207 -22.06 -5.74 -3.58
N LEU A 208 -22.22 -5.46 -2.29
CA LEU A 208 -22.22 -4.11 -1.75
C LEU A 208 -20.86 -3.40 -1.94
N ILE A 209 -19.74 -4.09 -1.69
CA ILE A 209 -18.40 -3.54 -1.95
C ILE A 209 -18.27 -3.11 -3.40
N LEU A 210 -18.61 -4.00 -4.34
CA LEU A 210 -18.52 -3.73 -5.77
C LEU A 210 -19.45 -2.59 -6.21
N GLN A 211 -20.68 -2.57 -5.69
CA GLN A 211 -21.64 -1.50 -5.96
C GLN A 211 -21.11 -0.15 -5.49
N MET A 212 -20.72 -0.04 -4.21
CA MET A 212 -20.20 1.21 -3.64
C MET A 212 -18.91 1.66 -4.33
N CYS A 213 -18.03 0.72 -4.70
CA CYS A 213 -16.82 1.03 -5.47
C CYS A 213 -17.15 1.57 -6.86
N LYS A 214 -18.10 0.97 -7.58
CA LYS A 214 -18.54 1.46 -8.91
C LYS A 214 -19.14 2.85 -8.83
N THR A 215 -19.99 3.11 -7.83
CA THR A 215 -20.55 4.44 -7.57
C THR A 215 -19.45 5.45 -7.29
N ALA A 216 -18.49 5.11 -6.44
CA ALA A 216 -17.35 5.97 -6.12
C ALA A 216 -16.46 6.25 -7.35
N ILE A 217 -16.23 5.27 -8.21
CA ILE A 217 -15.46 5.46 -9.46
C ILE A 217 -16.19 6.40 -10.42
N GLN A 218 -17.51 6.29 -10.54
CA GLN A 218 -18.32 7.21 -11.35
C GLN A 218 -18.23 8.64 -10.81
N ASP A 219 -18.39 8.81 -9.50
CA ASP A 219 -18.28 10.11 -8.85
C ASP A 219 -16.86 10.70 -8.93
N ALA A 220 -15.82 9.85 -8.92
CA ALA A 220 -14.43 10.28 -9.05
C ALA A 220 -14.18 11.06 -10.35
N VAL A 221 -14.86 10.69 -11.45
CA VAL A 221 -14.75 11.42 -12.73
C VAL A 221 -15.26 12.86 -12.57
N CYS A 222 -16.41 13.04 -11.95
CA CYS A 222 -17.00 14.36 -11.70
C CYS A 222 -16.17 15.19 -10.69
N LEU A 223 -15.48 14.52 -9.77
CA LEU A 223 -14.63 15.12 -8.74
C LEU A 223 -13.18 15.35 -9.20
N ASN A 224 -12.88 15.14 -10.48
CA ASN A 224 -11.53 15.23 -11.05
C ASN A 224 -10.49 14.37 -10.31
N CYS A 225 -10.91 13.21 -9.82
CA CYS A 225 -10.08 12.25 -9.11
C CYS A 225 -9.70 11.09 -10.05
N ARG A 226 -8.40 10.89 -10.26
CA ARG A 226 -7.82 9.73 -10.93
C ARG A 226 -7.57 8.61 -9.92
N ILE A 227 -8.43 7.60 -9.95
CA ILE A 227 -8.29 6.41 -9.10
C ILE A 227 -7.11 5.54 -9.59
N LEU A 228 -6.14 5.30 -8.72
CA LEU A 228 -4.94 4.50 -9.01
C LEU A 228 -5.11 3.01 -8.69
N GLY A 229 -6.05 2.68 -7.82
CA GLY A 229 -6.30 1.32 -7.33
C GLY A 229 -7.24 1.32 -6.13
N VAL A 230 -7.47 0.14 -5.57
CA VAL A 230 -8.33 -0.07 -4.41
C VAL A 230 -7.54 -0.61 -3.22
N GLY A 231 -7.63 0.06 -2.08
CA GLY A 231 -7.15 -0.45 -0.80
C GLY A 231 -8.31 -0.95 0.03
N ILE A 232 -8.13 -2.07 0.71
CA ILE A 232 -9.16 -2.67 1.57
C ILE A 232 -8.59 -2.89 2.97
N SER A 233 -9.20 -2.23 3.94
CA SER A 233 -9.08 -2.51 5.37
C SER A 233 -10.17 -3.49 5.78
N THR A 234 -9.82 -4.51 6.56
CA THR A 234 -10.79 -5.47 7.07
C THR A 234 -10.39 -5.99 8.45
N GLY A 235 -11.39 -6.28 9.29
CA GLY A 235 -11.14 -6.95 10.55
C GLY A 235 -10.75 -8.42 10.35
N GLY A 236 -9.76 -8.88 11.12
CA GLY A 236 -9.27 -10.25 11.10
C GLY A 236 -7.86 -10.38 10.52
N ARG A 237 -7.38 -11.62 10.42
CA ARG A 237 -6.03 -11.94 9.97
C ARG A 237 -5.99 -12.01 8.45
N VAL A 238 -5.15 -11.20 7.81
CA VAL A 238 -5.06 -11.09 6.35
C VAL A 238 -3.69 -11.55 5.87
N ASN A 239 -3.65 -12.31 4.78
CA ASN A 239 -2.45 -12.48 3.97
C ASN A 239 -2.42 -11.37 2.90
N PRO A 240 -1.64 -10.28 3.09
CA PRO A 240 -1.59 -9.17 2.15
C PRO A 240 -0.87 -9.52 0.85
N GLN A 241 -0.07 -10.61 0.82
CA GLN A 241 0.63 -11.04 -0.39
C GLN A 241 -0.34 -11.64 -1.40
N GLU A 242 -1.34 -12.39 -0.93
CA GLU A 242 -2.37 -13.01 -1.78
C GLU A 242 -3.67 -12.19 -1.82
N GLY A 243 -3.89 -11.28 -0.87
CA GLY A 243 -5.15 -10.52 -0.74
C GLY A 243 -6.29 -11.37 -0.18
N VAL A 244 -5.96 -12.29 0.72
CA VAL A 244 -6.86 -13.28 1.30
C VAL A 244 -7.06 -13.02 2.79
N VAL A 245 -8.31 -12.97 3.25
CA VAL A 245 -8.64 -12.98 4.68
C VAL A 245 -8.54 -14.42 5.17
N LEU A 246 -7.57 -14.71 6.05
CA LEU A 246 -7.31 -16.04 6.58
C LEU A 246 -8.33 -16.41 7.66
N HIS A 247 -8.57 -15.50 8.61
CA HIS A 247 -9.57 -15.66 9.65
C HIS A 247 -10.27 -14.34 9.95
N SER A 248 -11.58 -14.38 10.05
CA SER A 248 -12.39 -13.21 10.38
C SER A 248 -12.66 -13.08 11.88
N THR A 249 -13.12 -11.91 12.28
CA THR A 249 -13.61 -11.69 13.65
C THR A 249 -15.02 -12.28 13.82
N LYS A 250 -15.46 -12.43 15.08
CA LYS A 250 -16.83 -12.89 15.39
C LYS A 250 -17.93 -12.01 14.77
N LEU A 251 -17.62 -10.77 14.42
CA LEU A 251 -18.55 -9.79 13.85
C LEU A 251 -18.76 -9.98 12.34
N ILE A 252 -17.85 -10.68 11.66
CA ILE A 252 -17.89 -10.86 10.20
C ILE A 252 -17.78 -12.37 9.89
N GLN A 253 -18.80 -13.11 10.34
CA GLN A 253 -18.91 -14.55 10.06
C GLN A 253 -19.01 -14.78 8.54
N GLU A 254 -18.53 -15.93 8.04
CA GLU A 254 -18.33 -16.24 6.61
C GLU A 254 -17.17 -15.51 5.90
N TRP A 255 -16.39 -14.69 6.61
CA TRP A 255 -15.29 -13.91 6.02
C TRP A 255 -13.90 -14.53 6.21
N SER A 256 -13.85 -15.83 6.50
CA SER A 256 -12.60 -16.60 6.70
C SER A 256 -12.24 -17.40 5.45
N SER A 257 -10.96 -17.47 5.11
CA SER A 257 -10.43 -18.06 3.88
C SER A 257 -11.00 -17.45 2.59
N VAL A 258 -11.22 -16.13 2.60
CA VAL A 258 -11.86 -15.39 1.50
C VAL A 258 -10.83 -14.61 0.68
N ASN A 259 -10.80 -14.83 -0.63
CA ASN A 259 -10.03 -14.00 -1.57
C ASN A 259 -10.83 -12.73 -1.94
N LEU A 260 -10.38 -11.57 -1.48
CA LEU A 260 -11.01 -10.28 -1.81
C LEU A 260 -10.37 -9.62 -3.02
N ARG A 261 -9.05 -9.78 -3.21
CA ARG A 261 -8.31 -9.09 -4.25
C ARG A 261 -8.81 -9.46 -5.64
N THR A 262 -8.79 -10.74 -5.99
CA THR A 262 -9.05 -11.20 -7.36
C THR A 262 -10.43 -10.79 -7.87
N PRO A 263 -11.55 -11.13 -7.19
CA PRO A 263 -12.88 -10.79 -7.72
C PRO A 263 -13.11 -9.27 -7.82
N ILE A 264 -12.57 -8.48 -6.88
CA ILE A 264 -12.69 -7.02 -6.92
C ILE A 264 -11.82 -6.42 -8.03
N SER A 265 -10.61 -6.94 -8.19
CA SER A 265 -9.69 -6.52 -9.26
C SER A 265 -10.28 -6.80 -10.64
N ASP A 266 -10.83 -8.00 -10.85
CA ASP A 266 -11.42 -8.41 -12.13
C ASP A 266 -12.67 -7.58 -12.46
N ALA A 267 -13.52 -7.32 -11.46
CA ALA A 267 -14.75 -6.56 -11.64
C ALA A 267 -14.53 -5.06 -11.88
N LEU A 268 -13.45 -4.49 -11.34
CA LEU A 268 -13.15 -3.05 -11.45
C LEU A 268 -12.06 -2.71 -12.46
N GLY A 269 -11.25 -3.69 -12.88
CA GLY A 269 -10.08 -3.46 -13.75
C GLY A 269 -8.97 -2.67 -13.05
N LEU A 270 -8.92 -2.69 -11.72
CA LEU A 270 -7.99 -1.91 -10.89
C LEU A 270 -7.19 -2.85 -9.97
N PRO A 271 -5.91 -2.53 -9.68
CA PRO A 271 -5.15 -3.31 -8.69
C PRO A 271 -5.73 -3.14 -7.29
N VAL A 272 -5.72 -4.23 -6.50
CA VAL A 272 -6.34 -4.28 -5.16
C VAL A 272 -5.34 -4.73 -4.09
N TRP A 273 -5.26 -3.99 -3.00
CA TRP A 273 -4.51 -4.33 -1.78
C TRP A 273 -5.48 -4.58 -0.63
N VAL A 274 -5.13 -5.51 0.25
CA VAL A 274 -5.96 -5.91 1.39
C VAL A 274 -5.04 -6.07 2.58
N ASP A 275 -5.40 -5.48 3.72
CA ASP A 275 -4.69 -5.68 4.98
C ASP A 275 -5.67 -5.58 6.17
N ASN A 276 -5.19 -5.95 7.35
CA ASN A 276 -5.89 -5.82 8.61
C ASN A 276 -6.12 -4.33 8.96
N ASP A 277 -7.22 -4.03 9.65
CA ASP A 277 -7.60 -2.68 10.10
C ASP A 277 -6.60 -2.04 11.08
N GLY A 278 -6.07 -2.82 12.02
CA GLY A 278 -4.95 -2.47 12.91
C GLY A 278 -3.70 -2.03 12.14
N ASN A 279 -3.29 -2.86 11.18
CA ASN A 279 -2.18 -2.58 10.27
C ASN A 279 -2.44 -1.32 9.43
N CYS A 280 -3.64 -1.17 8.89
CA CYS A 280 -4.04 0.00 8.11
C CYS A 280 -3.89 1.27 8.94
N ALA A 281 -4.33 1.29 10.21
CA ALA A 281 -4.13 2.48 11.04
C ALA A 281 -2.65 2.84 11.26
N ALA A 282 -1.77 1.85 11.43
CA ALA A 282 -0.33 2.12 11.52
C ALA A 282 0.24 2.67 10.19
N LEU A 283 -0.21 2.14 9.05
CA LEU A 283 0.16 2.66 7.73
C LEU A 283 -0.37 4.08 7.50
N ALA A 284 -1.57 4.39 7.99
CA ALA A 284 -2.14 5.73 7.97
C ALA A 284 -1.28 6.72 8.75
N GLU A 285 -0.86 6.35 9.96
CA GLU A 285 0.05 7.17 10.77
C GLU A 285 1.40 7.38 10.09
N ARG A 286 1.95 6.32 9.48
CA ARG A 286 3.21 6.39 8.73
C ARG A 286 3.15 7.38 7.56
N LYS A 287 2.02 7.40 6.84
CA LYS A 287 1.85 8.19 5.62
C LYS A 287 1.29 9.58 5.85
N PHE A 288 0.34 9.73 6.77
CA PHE A 288 -0.48 10.94 6.94
C PHE A 288 -0.37 11.57 8.33
N GLY A 289 -0.07 10.77 9.37
CA GLY A 289 -0.12 11.20 10.77
C GLY A 289 1.24 11.44 11.42
N HIS A 290 1.31 11.13 12.72
CA HIS A 290 2.47 11.36 13.58
C HIS A 290 3.65 10.42 13.29
N GLY A 291 3.40 9.32 12.59
CA GLY A 291 4.43 8.35 12.18
C GLY A 291 5.25 8.79 10.96
N LYS A 292 4.93 9.93 10.33
CA LYS A 292 5.68 10.47 9.18
C LYS A 292 7.16 10.66 9.51
N GLY A 293 8.02 9.97 8.76
CA GLY A 293 9.49 10.05 8.92
C GLY A 293 10.02 9.34 10.17
N VAL A 294 9.15 8.69 10.95
CA VAL A 294 9.54 7.93 12.15
C VAL A 294 9.82 6.48 11.75
N GLU A 295 11.03 6.02 12.03
CA GLU A 295 11.49 4.69 11.63
C GLU A 295 10.82 3.56 12.43
N ASN A 296 10.63 3.78 13.73
CA ASN A 296 10.18 2.76 14.68
C ASN A 296 9.06 3.33 15.56
N PHE A 297 7.82 2.87 15.37
CA PHE A 297 6.69 3.29 16.19
C PHE A 297 5.62 2.22 16.29
N VAL A 298 4.78 2.35 17.32
CA VAL A 298 3.62 1.47 17.54
C VAL A 298 2.35 2.31 17.52
N THR A 299 1.36 1.88 16.75
CA THR A 299 0.01 2.45 16.78
C THR A 299 -0.92 1.48 17.50
N VAL A 300 -1.63 1.97 18.52
CA VAL A 300 -2.64 1.20 19.28
C VAL A 300 -4.00 1.85 19.05
N ILE A 301 -4.93 1.11 18.45
CA ILE A 301 -6.29 1.57 18.23
C ILE A 301 -7.13 1.17 19.43
N THR A 302 -7.84 2.14 20.01
CA THR A 302 -8.73 1.96 21.16
C THR A 302 -10.14 2.38 20.77
N GLY A 303 -10.97 1.40 20.43
CA GLY A 303 -12.34 1.59 19.96
C GLY A 303 -13.25 0.48 20.46
N THR A 304 -14.08 -0.11 19.58
CA THR A 304 -14.91 -1.28 19.92
C THR A 304 -14.06 -2.42 20.48
N GLY A 305 -12.94 -2.73 19.82
CA GLY A 305 -11.87 -3.62 20.28
C GLY A 305 -10.55 -2.86 20.52
N ILE A 306 -9.46 -3.61 20.69
CA ILE A 306 -8.10 -3.07 20.69
C ILE A 306 -7.29 -3.74 19.59
N GLY A 307 -6.90 -2.95 18.60
CA GLY A 307 -6.03 -3.37 17.50
C GLY A 307 -4.76 -2.54 17.45
N GLY A 308 -3.94 -2.75 16.43
CA GLY A 308 -2.77 -1.92 16.19
C GLY A 308 -1.84 -2.47 15.14
N GLY A 309 -0.73 -1.79 14.96
CA GLY A 309 0.34 -2.18 14.06
C GLY A 309 1.68 -1.66 14.56
N ILE A 310 2.75 -2.34 14.16
CA ILE A 310 4.12 -1.99 14.53
C ILE A 310 4.87 -1.66 13.24
N ILE A 311 5.39 -0.44 13.15
CA ILE A 311 6.35 -0.04 12.14
C ILE A 311 7.76 -0.19 12.72
N HIS A 312 8.61 -0.93 12.03
CA HIS A 312 10.01 -1.13 12.39
C HIS A 312 10.87 -1.02 11.13
N HIS A 313 11.92 -0.20 11.17
CA HIS A 313 12.71 0.12 9.99
C HIS A 313 11.86 0.63 8.81
N TYR A 314 10.90 1.53 9.08
CA TYR A 314 9.95 2.11 8.11
C TYR A 314 8.96 1.14 7.47
N GLU A 315 9.01 -0.14 7.83
CA GLU A 315 8.17 -1.20 7.27
C GLU A 315 7.22 -1.74 8.35
N LEU A 316 6.03 -2.13 7.90
CA LEU A 316 5.04 -2.75 8.78
C LEU A 316 5.44 -4.21 9.07
N ILE A 317 5.36 -4.61 10.34
CA ILE A 317 5.59 -6.01 10.72
C ILE A 317 4.29 -6.81 10.57
N HIS A 318 4.23 -7.70 9.59
CA HIS A 318 3.15 -8.69 9.47
C HIS A 318 3.43 -9.99 10.23
N GLY A 319 4.70 -10.34 10.45
CA GLY A 319 5.11 -11.63 11.01
C GLY A 319 5.03 -12.77 10.00
N SER A 320 5.50 -13.97 10.38
CA SER A 320 5.64 -15.12 9.47
C SER A 320 4.31 -15.72 8.99
N THR A 321 3.26 -15.59 9.79
CA THR A 321 1.90 -16.09 9.50
C THR A 321 0.87 -14.97 9.41
N PHE A 322 1.34 -13.73 9.21
CA PHE A 322 0.51 -12.52 9.14
C PHE A 322 -0.31 -12.24 10.41
N CYS A 323 0.22 -12.63 11.57
CA CYS A 323 -0.44 -12.53 12.88
C CYS A 323 0.35 -11.66 13.88
N ALA A 324 1.31 -10.87 13.41
CA ALA A 324 2.03 -9.94 14.28
C ALA A 324 1.12 -8.78 14.72
N ALA A 325 1.50 -8.13 15.82
CA ALA A 325 0.83 -6.93 16.32
C ALA A 325 -0.66 -7.10 16.69
N GLU A 326 -1.07 -8.29 17.14
CA GLU A 326 -2.36 -8.51 17.82
C GLU A 326 -2.35 -7.90 19.24
N LEU A 327 -2.17 -6.58 19.33
CA LEU A 327 -1.82 -5.87 20.56
C LEU A 327 -2.91 -5.99 21.64
N GLY A 328 -4.18 -6.03 21.24
CA GLY A 328 -5.29 -6.25 22.17
C GLY A 328 -5.27 -7.59 22.88
N HIS A 329 -4.59 -8.59 22.32
CA HIS A 329 -4.51 -9.95 22.85
C HIS A 329 -3.25 -10.23 23.68
N VAL A 330 -2.41 -9.21 23.91
CA VAL A 330 -1.32 -9.29 24.89
C VAL A 330 -1.91 -9.55 26.29
N ILE A 331 -1.43 -10.60 26.96
CA ILE A 331 -1.89 -10.97 28.30
C ILE A 331 -1.19 -10.10 29.34
N VAL A 332 -1.97 -9.40 30.15
CA VAL A 332 -1.48 -8.51 31.23
C VAL A 332 -1.90 -8.98 32.63
N SER A 333 -2.68 -10.05 32.72
CA SER A 333 -3.08 -10.67 33.99
C SER A 333 -3.35 -12.17 33.80
N LEU A 334 -2.72 -13.02 34.61
CA LEU A 334 -2.96 -14.47 34.57
C LEU A 334 -4.40 -14.82 35.00
N GLU A 335 -4.89 -14.13 36.02
CA GLU A 335 -6.24 -14.34 36.58
C GLU A 335 -7.26 -13.30 36.05
N GLY A 336 -7.08 -12.87 34.80
CA GLY A 336 -7.92 -11.83 34.21
C GLY A 336 -9.30 -12.29 33.72
N PRO A 337 -10.14 -11.35 33.23
CA PRO A 337 -11.42 -11.66 32.63
C PRO A 337 -11.23 -12.40 31.30
N GLU A 338 -12.27 -13.11 30.88
CA GLU A 338 -12.28 -13.79 29.59
C GLU A 338 -12.26 -12.80 28.43
N CYS A 339 -11.50 -13.15 27.40
CA CYS A 339 -11.38 -12.42 26.16
C CYS A 339 -12.17 -13.12 25.04
N SER A 340 -12.63 -12.34 24.07
CA SER A 340 -13.34 -12.81 22.88
C SER A 340 -12.55 -13.86 22.08
N CYS A 341 -11.22 -13.81 22.14
CA CYS A 341 -10.29 -14.76 21.50
C CYS A 341 -10.23 -16.14 22.19
N GLY A 342 -10.86 -16.32 23.35
CA GLY A 342 -10.84 -17.57 24.14
C GLY A 342 -9.77 -17.63 25.23
N SER A 343 -8.86 -16.66 25.29
CA SER A 343 -7.89 -16.53 26.38
C SER A 343 -8.44 -15.70 27.56
N ARG A 344 -7.61 -15.45 28.57
CA ARG A 344 -7.92 -14.62 29.75
C ARG A 344 -6.88 -13.53 29.97
N GLY A 345 -7.34 -12.39 30.47
CA GLY A 345 -6.47 -11.28 30.88
C GLY A 345 -5.77 -10.53 29.76
N CYS A 346 -6.30 -10.61 28.54
CA CYS A 346 -5.88 -9.78 27.42
C CYS A 346 -6.18 -8.29 27.68
N ILE A 347 -5.38 -7.36 27.14
CA ILE A 347 -5.63 -5.91 27.22
C ILE A 347 -7.08 -5.58 26.77
N GLU A 348 -7.52 -6.15 25.65
CA GLU A 348 -8.84 -5.93 25.06
C GLU A 348 -9.97 -6.24 26.04
N ALA A 349 -9.80 -7.28 26.87
CA ALA A 349 -10.82 -7.73 27.83
C ALA A 349 -11.01 -6.76 29.00
N TYR A 350 -10.09 -5.79 29.17
CA TYR A 350 -10.17 -4.72 30.15
C TYR A 350 -10.48 -3.35 29.55
N ALA A 351 -9.83 -3.00 28.43
CA ALA A 351 -9.71 -1.61 28.00
C ALA A 351 -10.42 -1.28 26.68
N SER A 352 -11.00 -2.28 26.00
CA SER A 352 -11.82 -2.01 24.80
C SER A 352 -13.15 -1.35 25.14
N GLY A 353 -13.76 -0.69 24.16
CA GLY A 353 -15.10 -0.13 24.28
C GLY A 353 -16.15 -1.17 24.66
N LEU A 354 -16.06 -2.40 24.12
CA LEU A 354 -16.94 -3.50 24.51
C LEU A 354 -16.72 -3.93 25.97
N ALA A 355 -15.47 -4.01 26.43
CA ALA A 355 -15.15 -4.33 27.82
C ALA A 355 -15.68 -3.26 28.79
N LEU A 356 -15.46 -1.97 28.45
CA LEU A 356 -15.98 -0.86 29.23
C LEU A 356 -17.51 -0.82 29.23
N GLN A 357 -18.16 -1.09 28.09
CA GLN A 357 -19.61 -1.18 28.00
C GLN A 357 -20.17 -2.32 28.87
N ARG A 358 -19.51 -3.48 28.89
CA ARG A 358 -19.88 -4.60 29.75
C ARG A 358 -19.85 -4.20 31.24
N GLU A 359 -18.79 -3.53 31.68
CA GLU A 359 -18.69 -3.06 33.07
C GLU A 359 -19.69 -1.94 33.38
N ALA A 360 -19.94 -1.04 32.42
CA ALA A 360 -20.96 0.00 32.55
C ALA A 360 -22.34 -0.63 32.79
N LYS A 361 -22.71 -1.63 31.97
CA LYS A 361 -23.96 -2.37 32.12
C LYS A 361 -24.04 -3.08 33.47
N ARG A 362 -22.98 -3.77 33.89
CA ARG A 362 -22.91 -4.44 35.19
C ARG A 362 -23.15 -3.46 36.34
N LEU A 363 -22.49 -2.30 36.34
CA LEU A 363 -22.70 -1.26 37.35
C LEU A 363 -24.10 -0.66 37.29
N ASN A 364 -24.69 -0.52 36.09
CA ASN A 364 -26.05 -0.02 35.94
C ASN A 364 -27.09 -1.01 36.50
N ASP A 365 -26.93 -2.30 36.21
CA ASP A 365 -27.84 -3.36 36.68
C ASP A 365 -27.75 -3.55 38.21
N GLU A 366 -26.63 -3.13 38.82
CA GLU A 366 -26.42 -3.09 40.28
C GLU A 366 -26.85 -1.74 40.92
N ASP A 367 -27.42 -0.80 40.15
CA ASP A 367 -27.75 0.58 40.58
C ASP A 367 -26.55 1.38 41.10
N LEU A 368 -25.33 1.01 40.68
CA LEU A 368 -24.06 1.63 41.08
C LEU A 368 -23.49 2.60 40.04
N LEU A 369 -24.08 2.71 38.84
CA LEU A 369 -23.56 3.58 37.77
C LEU A 369 -24.07 5.02 37.88
N LYS A 370 -25.36 5.21 38.17
CA LYS A 370 -26.02 6.52 38.13
C LYS A 370 -25.44 7.46 39.19
N VAL A 371 -25.25 8.71 38.79
CA VAL A 371 -24.87 9.83 39.67
C VAL A 371 -25.95 10.90 39.56
N GLU A 372 -26.19 11.64 40.63
CA GLU A 372 -27.12 12.77 40.60
C GLU A 372 -26.75 13.76 39.47
N GLY A 373 -27.74 14.15 38.66
CA GLY A 373 -27.54 15.02 37.48
C GLY A 373 -27.07 14.30 36.22
N MET A 374 -26.91 12.97 36.25
CA MET A 374 -26.54 12.18 35.08
C MET A 374 -27.80 11.86 34.25
N ASP A 375 -27.88 12.39 33.03
CA ASP A 375 -28.98 12.08 32.10
C ASP A 375 -28.72 10.72 31.43
N VAL A 376 -29.23 9.65 32.05
CA VAL A 376 -29.30 8.33 31.43
C VAL A 376 -30.77 8.07 31.10
N LYS A 377 -31.16 8.37 29.86
CA LYS A 377 -32.51 8.07 29.41
C LYS A 377 -32.74 6.56 29.49
N LEU A 378 -33.83 6.14 30.14
CA LEU A 378 -34.18 4.72 30.30
C LEU A 378 -34.28 3.95 28.97
N SER A 379 -34.50 4.65 27.85
CA SER A 379 -34.63 4.07 26.51
C SER A 379 -33.30 3.90 25.77
N GLU A 380 -32.19 4.45 26.25
CA GLU A 380 -30.89 4.41 25.56
C GLU A 380 -30.01 3.26 26.08
N PRO A 381 -29.30 2.53 25.20
CA PRO A 381 -28.39 1.47 25.62
C PRO A 381 -27.22 2.04 26.43
N ILE A 382 -26.85 1.37 27.52
CA ILE A 382 -25.66 1.73 28.31
C ILE A 382 -24.39 1.53 27.47
N THR A 383 -23.47 2.48 27.53
CA THR A 383 -22.25 2.55 26.70
C THR A 383 -21.02 2.87 27.54
N ALA A 384 -19.82 2.72 26.96
CA ALA A 384 -18.58 3.16 27.59
C ALA A 384 -18.57 4.67 27.92
N ALA A 385 -19.28 5.50 27.13
CA ALA A 385 -19.37 6.94 27.38
C ALA A 385 -20.11 7.24 28.69
N HIS A 386 -21.16 6.48 29.02
CA HIS A 386 -21.83 6.59 30.31
C HIS A 386 -20.88 6.28 31.48
N LEU A 387 -20.05 5.24 31.36
CA LEU A 387 -19.04 4.91 32.38
C LEU A 387 -18.04 6.05 32.59
N ILE A 388 -17.52 6.62 31.50
CA ILE A 388 -16.58 7.76 31.56
C ILE A 388 -17.26 8.99 32.18
N SER A 389 -18.51 9.26 31.82
CA SER A 389 -19.29 10.36 32.39
C SER A 389 -19.51 10.18 33.90
N ALA A 390 -19.95 8.99 34.33
CA ALA A 390 -20.14 8.69 35.75
C ALA A 390 -18.86 8.89 36.56
N ALA A 391 -17.71 8.43 36.05
CA ALA A 391 -16.41 8.64 36.70
C ALA A 391 -16.05 10.13 36.80
N ARG A 392 -16.29 10.92 35.74
CA ARG A 392 -16.08 12.38 35.75
C ARG A 392 -16.98 13.09 36.76
N MET A 393 -18.16 12.55 37.01
CA MET A 393 -19.11 13.05 38.02
C MET A 393 -18.81 12.53 39.44
N GLY A 394 -17.67 11.86 39.65
CA GLY A 394 -17.21 11.43 40.98
C GLY A 394 -17.63 10.01 41.40
N ASN A 395 -18.17 9.20 40.48
CA ASN A 395 -18.48 7.80 40.77
C ASN A 395 -17.19 6.98 40.96
N SER A 396 -16.86 6.67 42.22
CA SER A 396 -15.64 5.92 42.58
C SER A 396 -15.57 4.50 41.99
N LYS A 397 -16.72 3.85 41.74
CA LYS A 397 -16.77 2.50 41.13
C LYS A 397 -16.47 2.56 39.64
N ALA A 398 -17.07 3.51 38.92
CA ALA A 398 -16.78 3.74 37.51
C ALA A 398 -15.31 4.12 37.30
N ASP A 399 -14.80 5.01 38.13
CA ASP A 399 -13.40 5.43 38.16
C ASP A 399 -12.45 4.27 38.48
N ALA A 400 -12.80 3.36 39.40
CA ALA A 400 -12.02 2.14 39.64
C ALA A 400 -11.96 1.21 38.41
N VAL A 401 -13.06 1.05 37.68
CA VAL A 401 -13.08 0.28 36.42
C VAL A 401 -12.13 0.90 35.40
N LEU A 402 -12.22 2.21 35.19
CA LEU A 402 -11.40 2.89 34.19
C LEU A 402 -9.92 2.95 34.56
N ARG A 403 -9.58 3.03 35.86
CA ARG A 403 -8.20 2.87 36.33
C ARG A 403 -7.64 1.49 36.02
N LYS A 404 -8.44 0.45 36.20
CA LYS A 404 -8.06 -0.94 35.88
C LYS A 404 -7.82 -1.09 34.38
N ALA A 405 -8.70 -0.54 33.55
CA ALA A 405 -8.55 -0.49 32.10
C ALA A 405 -7.25 0.24 31.67
N SER A 406 -7.03 1.43 32.22
CA SER A 406 -5.83 2.24 31.93
C SER A 406 -4.54 1.54 32.37
N SER A 407 -4.57 0.87 33.52
CA SER A 407 -3.43 0.09 34.03
C SER A 407 -3.13 -1.10 33.13
N ALA A 408 -4.17 -1.83 32.67
CA ALA A 408 -4.03 -2.95 31.76
C ALA A 408 -3.41 -2.51 30.42
N LEU A 409 -3.92 -1.42 29.82
CA LEU A 409 -3.36 -0.87 28.59
C LEU A 409 -1.93 -0.36 28.78
N GLY A 410 -1.66 0.38 29.85
CA GLY A 410 -0.32 0.90 30.17
C GLY A 410 0.70 -0.22 30.37
N VAL A 411 0.36 -1.26 31.13
CA VAL A 411 1.24 -2.44 31.32
C VAL A 411 1.48 -3.17 29.99
N GLY A 412 0.42 -3.33 29.19
CA GLY A 412 0.55 -3.92 27.86
C GLY A 412 1.48 -3.13 26.94
N ILE A 413 1.39 -1.80 26.95
CA ILE A 413 2.31 -0.94 26.20
C ILE A 413 3.73 -1.07 26.76
N VAL A 414 3.94 -1.08 28.08
CA VAL A 414 5.26 -1.33 28.69
C VAL A 414 5.88 -2.64 28.18
N ASN A 415 5.10 -3.72 28.12
CA ASN A 415 5.57 -5.00 27.56
C ASN A 415 6.00 -4.84 26.11
N ILE A 416 5.22 -4.13 25.29
CA ILE A 416 5.57 -3.85 23.90
C ILE A 416 6.87 -3.02 23.81
N LEU A 417 7.04 -2.00 24.65
CA LEU A 417 8.26 -1.19 24.69
C LEU A 417 9.50 -2.04 24.95
N HIS A 418 9.42 -3.00 25.86
CA HIS A 418 10.55 -3.89 26.18
C HIS A 418 10.88 -4.87 25.06
N ILE A 419 9.92 -5.18 24.19
CA ILE A 419 10.10 -6.12 23.07
C ILE A 419 10.60 -5.40 21.82
N VAL A 420 10.00 -4.27 21.44
CA VAL A 420 10.28 -3.61 20.16
C VAL A 420 11.05 -2.30 20.28
N ASN A 421 11.12 -1.72 21.48
CA ASN A 421 11.80 -0.45 21.77
C ASN A 421 11.55 0.65 20.72
N PRO A 422 10.28 1.07 20.52
CA PRO A 422 9.94 2.07 19.52
C PRO A 422 10.38 3.46 19.98
N SER A 423 10.42 4.42 19.06
CA SER A 423 10.68 5.83 19.37
C SER A 423 9.40 6.64 19.67
N LEU A 424 8.23 6.09 19.33
CA LEU A 424 6.93 6.73 19.44
C LEU A 424 5.82 5.70 19.68
N VAL A 425 4.88 6.03 20.56
CA VAL A 425 3.61 5.32 20.71
C VAL A 425 2.48 6.26 20.30
N ILE A 426 1.63 5.81 19.39
CA ILE A 426 0.48 6.56 18.90
C ILE A 426 -0.79 5.84 19.35
N LEU A 427 -1.60 6.51 20.18
CA LEU A 427 -2.93 6.03 20.54
C LEU A 427 -3.93 6.59 19.54
N SER A 428 -4.71 5.72 18.90
CA SER A 428 -5.76 6.10 17.95
C SER A 428 -7.12 5.58 18.40
N GLY A 429 -8.20 6.07 17.80
CA GLY A 429 -9.57 5.71 18.11
C GLY A 429 -10.21 6.54 19.22
N VAL A 430 -11.50 6.29 19.44
CA VAL A 430 -12.38 7.12 20.29
C VAL A 430 -11.99 7.15 21.77
N LEU A 431 -11.21 6.18 22.25
CA LEU A 431 -10.72 6.14 23.64
C LEU A 431 -9.29 6.66 23.80
N ALA A 432 -8.61 7.07 22.72
CA ALA A 432 -7.19 7.42 22.75
C ALA A 432 -6.89 8.57 23.72
N SER A 433 -7.67 9.66 23.64
CA SER A 433 -7.50 10.84 24.50
C SER A 433 -7.76 10.52 25.97
N TYR A 434 -8.64 9.57 26.27
CA TYR A 434 -8.88 9.11 27.63
C TYR A 434 -7.65 8.38 28.19
N TYR A 435 -7.02 7.53 27.38
CA TYR A 435 -5.91 6.69 27.82
C TYR A 435 -4.54 7.36 27.79
N LYS A 436 -4.34 8.45 27.05
CA LYS A 436 -3.03 9.09 26.85
C LYS A 436 -2.27 9.34 28.16
N GLU A 437 -2.82 10.16 29.05
CA GLU A 437 -2.13 10.54 30.30
C GLU A 437 -1.97 9.35 31.28
N PRO A 438 -3.00 8.52 31.52
CA PRO A 438 -2.83 7.31 32.34
C PRO A 438 -1.78 6.34 31.82
N VAL A 439 -1.71 6.11 30.50
CA VAL A 439 -0.70 5.25 29.87
C VAL A 439 0.69 5.83 30.05
N GLN A 440 0.87 7.13 29.80
CA GLN A 440 2.16 7.81 30.00
C GLN A 440 2.63 7.68 31.45
N HIS A 441 1.71 7.82 32.42
CA HIS A 441 2.01 7.66 33.84
C HIS A 441 2.48 6.23 34.16
N ILE A 442 1.77 5.20 33.68
CA ILE A 442 2.16 3.80 33.89
C ILE A 442 3.52 3.48 33.26
N ILE A 443 3.80 4.01 32.07
CA ILE A 443 5.10 3.87 31.42
C ILE A 443 6.21 4.46 32.29
N SER A 444 6.02 5.68 32.81
CA SER A 444 7.01 6.35 33.66
C SER A 444 7.35 5.56 34.94
N GLN A 445 6.41 4.78 35.45
CA GLN A 445 6.58 3.99 36.66
C GLN A 445 7.15 2.59 36.42
N ARG A 446 6.78 1.96 35.29
CA ARG A 446 6.99 0.51 35.09
C ARG A 446 7.96 0.17 33.97
N ALA A 447 8.22 1.09 33.04
CA ALA A 447 9.20 0.82 31.99
C ALA A 447 10.63 0.83 32.55
N LEU A 448 11.56 0.15 31.86
CA LEU A 448 12.99 0.29 32.09
C LEU A 448 13.39 1.76 31.93
N ALA A 449 14.38 2.23 32.68
CA ALA A 449 14.80 3.63 32.71
C ALA A 449 15.03 4.23 31.29
N SER A 450 15.55 3.44 30.36
CA SER A 450 15.78 3.86 28.96
C SER A 450 14.51 4.07 28.13
N ALA A 451 13.36 3.56 28.58
CA ALA A 451 12.08 3.61 27.88
C ALA A 451 11.01 4.45 28.61
N GLN A 452 11.28 4.94 29.82
CA GLN A 452 10.34 5.73 30.62
C GLN A 452 9.95 7.07 29.98
N THR A 453 10.86 7.64 29.17
CA THR A 453 10.69 8.96 28.53
C THR A 453 10.12 8.86 27.12
N ILE A 454 9.65 7.69 26.68
CA ILE A 454 9.06 7.56 25.35
C ILE A 454 7.84 8.47 25.22
N LYS A 455 7.69 9.07 24.05
CA LYS A 455 6.57 9.95 23.73
C LYS A 455 5.33 9.12 23.39
N VAL A 456 4.24 9.36 24.13
CA VAL A 456 2.89 8.89 23.79
C VAL A 456 2.09 10.07 23.22
N VAL A 457 1.53 9.90 22.02
CA VAL A 457 0.68 10.90 21.37
C VAL A 457 -0.69 10.31 21.04
N THR A 458 -1.67 11.18 20.85
CA THR A 458 -2.96 10.82 20.26
C THR A 458 -2.92 11.08 18.76
N SER A 459 -3.50 10.18 17.98
CA SER A 459 -3.72 10.33 16.55
C SER A 459 -4.67 11.51 16.26
N ASP A 460 -4.34 12.31 15.26
CA ASP A 460 -5.21 13.36 14.72
C ASP A 460 -5.97 12.89 13.46
N LEU A 461 -5.77 11.63 13.05
CA LEU A 461 -6.33 11.10 11.81
C LEU A 461 -7.79 10.69 12.00
N GLU A 462 -8.64 11.24 11.14
CA GLU A 462 -10.02 10.79 10.98
C GLU A 462 -10.06 9.54 10.09
N GLU A 463 -10.79 8.50 10.49
CA GLU A 463 -10.94 7.25 9.73
C GLU A 463 -9.59 6.56 9.38
N PRO A 464 -8.75 6.22 10.38
CA PRO A 464 -7.39 5.68 10.15
C PRO A 464 -7.38 4.38 9.34
N ALA A 465 -8.44 3.57 9.41
CA ALA A 465 -8.59 2.37 8.61
C ALA A 465 -8.69 2.69 7.09
N LEU A 466 -9.54 3.66 6.71
CA LEU A 466 -9.69 4.10 5.33
C LEU A 466 -8.41 4.77 4.80
N LEU A 467 -7.80 5.65 5.60
CA LEU A 467 -6.53 6.29 5.24
C LEU A 467 -5.40 5.27 5.07
N GLY A 468 -5.37 4.25 5.91
CA GLY A 468 -4.43 3.14 5.83
C GLY A 468 -4.57 2.36 4.54
N ALA A 469 -5.81 1.99 4.21
CA ALA A 469 -6.15 1.35 2.95
C ALA A 469 -5.71 2.19 1.74
N ALA A 470 -5.97 3.50 1.74
CA ALA A 470 -5.49 4.41 0.71
C ALA A 470 -3.96 4.40 0.59
N SER A 471 -3.25 4.44 1.72
CA SER A 471 -1.80 4.56 1.74
C SER A 471 -1.10 3.42 1.01
N MET A 472 -1.65 2.19 1.06
CA MET A 472 -1.11 1.04 0.33
C MET A 472 -1.11 1.26 -1.19
N VAL A 473 -2.20 1.82 -1.72
CA VAL A 473 -2.35 2.14 -3.16
C VAL A 473 -1.39 3.26 -3.55
N LEU A 474 -1.37 4.32 -2.75
CA LEU A 474 -0.61 5.54 -3.03
C LEU A 474 0.91 5.33 -2.94
N ASP A 475 1.37 4.53 -1.98
CA ASP A 475 2.79 4.15 -1.85
C ASP A 475 3.24 3.28 -3.02
N TYR A 476 2.40 2.36 -3.49
CA TYR A 476 2.75 1.53 -4.64
C TYR A 476 2.90 2.35 -5.92
N ALA A 477 2.02 3.33 -6.14
CA ALA A 477 2.11 4.22 -7.29
C ALA A 477 3.39 5.08 -7.25
N THR A 478 3.72 5.64 -6.08
CA THR A 478 4.92 6.49 -5.90
C THR A 478 6.23 5.72 -5.99
N ARG A 479 6.29 4.45 -5.55
CA ARG A 479 7.46 3.55 -5.74
C ARG A 479 7.82 3.30 -7.21
N ARG A 480 6.88 3.49 -8.14
CA ARG A 480 7.12 3.36 -9.59
C ARG A 480 7.54 4.67 -10.26
N THR A 481 7.50 5.80 -9.53
CA THR A 481 7.72 7.13 -10.11
C THR A 481 9.10 7.71 -9.81
N TYR A 482 9.94 7.03 -9.03
CA TYR A 482 11.30 7.45 -8.67
C TYR A 482 12.37 6.45 -9.08
#